data_AF-A0A1C6RQH7-F1
#
_entry.id   AF-A0A1C6RQH7-F1
#
_cell.length_a   1.000
_cell.length_b   1.000
_cell.length_c   1.000
_cell.angle_alpha   90.00
_cell.angle_beta   90.00
_cell.angle_gamma   90.00
#
_symmetry.space_group_name_H-M   'P 1'
#
loop_
_entity.id
_entity.type
_entity.pdbx_description
1 polymer ?
#
loop_
_entity_poly.entity_id
_entity_poly.type
_entity_poly.pdbx_seq_one_letter_code
_entity_poly.pdbx_strand_id
1 'polypeptide(L)'
;MDATDVARPRPVGLADLARIPLRRWRTVLAAMGLLLLLIVAYLVFIPAVYTATTVVVVRPVVTDPFSLPAGGADRAVNMTAETGIATSNDVIDRVAQITGRDVEGVANALKVETPVGGQLLRFSYAGESEREAVAGANGAAETYLSHRKGMYEDQRAAVLKSYDDTIALVTTQRTTTQRALPAEGSTNASPRTSALLDQIRALNDQLAQLAEQRSKIASADLSPGSVTSAARAPVPSNRDSAPIYVLAGLLGGALLGTLLAFVREAVDRRVRSANEASEIIGAPLLGTVHRGKGDAATSDMRYLALALNRWVERPAPVPLVVLSSDEDEGRAQVSAGLAAALAEAGHEVRLGSSPESLEQIRPVLLAAQRRVPPAVAATRPQLTKPPAAAVAKAAVEVIPKPRVAEGISPSRSMDDTVQISAVRSSGPAGGSGATSGPDDTVQITPVRSSRPAGGVPAGGSSDDTVLITPVRKPRPSPGPDAKNGGVYRSGTANEAPKPAPVAATAATAAATPATPGTPTGPGATDDRTVRIGTGVVRLIRDLDSGDDKGLVLLDAPAATRDDRGVRIARAGLAVLVTARDRTRTAHLGRVVERLRAAGVNPVGFVLTRDGRD
;
A
#
# COMPACT_ATOMS: atom_id res chain seq x y z
N MET A 1 0.33 -28.77 -40.34
CA MET A 1 0.47 -28.60 -38.88
C MET A 1 1.07 -27.22 -38.68
N ASP A 2 0.24 -26.20 -38.51
CA ASP A 2 0.72 -24.85 -38.24
C ASP A 2 0.98 -24.67 -36.75
N ALA A 3 2.16 -24.12 -36.42
CA ALA A 3 2.70 -24.08 -35.07
C ALA A 3 2.91 -22.63 -34.59
N THR A 4 1.90 -21.78 -34.76
CA THR A 4 1.98 -20.33 -34.49
C THR A 4 0.76 -19.72 -33.79
N ASP A 5 -0.12 -20.51 -33.15
CA ASP A 5 -1.11 -19.95 -32.21
C ASP A 5 -0.45 -19.62 -30.86
N VAL A 6 0.41 -18.60 -30.90
CA VAL A 6 1.03 -18.01 -29.70
C VAL A 6 -0.07 -17.32 -28.91
N ALA A 7 -0.48 -17.95 -27.81
CA ALA A 7 -1.55 -17.49 -26.94
C ALA A 7 -1.33 -16.03 -26.52
N ARG A 8 -2.04 -15.11 -27.18
CA ARG A 8 -1.88 -13.66 -26.97
C ARG A 8 -2.20 -13.36 -25.50
N PRO A 9 -1.33 -12.60 -24.78
CA PRO A 9 -1.60 -12.25 -23.40
C PRO A 9 -2.92 -11.49 -23.33
N ARG A 10 -3.91 -12.06 -22.62
CA ARG A 10 -5.22 -11.41 -22.45
C ARG A 10 -4.99 -10.06 -21.77
N PRO A 11 -5.53 -8.95 -22.30
CA PRO A 11 -5.35 -7.65 -21.68
C PRO A 11 -5.94 -7.68 -20.27
N VAL A 12 -5.12 -7.37 -19.27
CA VAL A 12 -5.54 -7.36 -17.86
C VAL A 12 -6.54 -6.24 -17.64
N GLY A 13 -7.82 -6.60 -17.62
CA GLY A 13 -8.90 -5.64 -17.45
C GLY A 13 -8.87 -4.99 -16.06
N LEU A 14 -9.29 -3.72 -15.98
CA LEU A 14 -9.44 -3.00 -14.72
C LEU A 14 -10.32 -3.76 -13.70
N ALA A 15 -11.29 -4.55 -14.19
CA ALA A 15 -12.13 -5.44 -13.39
C ALA A 15 -11.34 -6.57 -12.68
N ASP A 16 -10.25 -7.06 -13.27
CA ASP A 16 -9.41 -8.09 -12.64
C ASP A 16 -8.44 -7.50 -11.62
N LEU A 17 -7.93 -6.28 -11.84
CA LEU A 17 -7.22 -5.53 -10.80
C LEU A 17 -8.15 -5.24 -9.61
N ALA A 18 -9.39 -4.79 -9.85
CA ALA A 18 -10.35 -4.46 -8.79
C ALA A 18 -10.71 -5.66 -7.88
N ARG A 19 -10.67 -6.90 -8.40
CA ARG A 19 -10.96 -8.12 -7.60
C ARG A 19 -9.98 -8.35 -6.44
N ILE A 20 -8.77 -7.80 -6.52
CA ILE A 20 -7.70 -8.01 -5.52
C ILE A 20 -7.99 -7.30 -4.18
N PRO A 21 -8.23 -5.97 -4.13
CA PRO A 21 -8.62 -5.30 -2.87
C PRO A 21 -9.95 -5.81 -2.31
N LEU A 22 -10.92 -6.23 -3.14
CA LEU A 22 -12.16 -6.85 -2.64
C LEU A 22 -11.88 -8.18 -1.92
N ARG A 23 -11.07 -9.08 -2.49
CA ARG A 23 -10.69 -10.35 -1.85
C ARG A 23 -9.91 -10.15 -0.54
N ARG A 24 -9.13 -9.08 -0.43
CA ARG A 24 -8.30 -8.76 0.75
C ARG A 24 -8.81 -7.54 1.53
N TRP A 25 -10.12 -7.25 1.49
CA TRP A 25 -10.75 -6.09 2.15
C TRP A 25 -10.35 -5.89 3.63
N ARG A 26 -10.10 -6.98 4.37
CA ARG A 26 -9.59 -6.93 5.75
C ARG A 26 -8.23 -6.21 5.89
N THR A 27 -7.31 -6.30 4.92
CA THR A 27 -6.05 -5.54 4.98
C THR A 27 -6.25 -4.07 4.62
N VAL A 28 -7.24 -3.76 3.78
CA VAL A 28 -7.64 -2.39 3.48
C VAL A 28 -8.22 -1.72 4.72
N LEU A 29 -9.18 -2.37 5.39
CA LEU A 29 -9.76 -1.88 6.64
C LEU A 29 -8.73 -1.78 7.78
N ALA A 30 -7.80 -2.73 7.91
CA ALA A 30 -6.76 -2.66 8.93
C ALA A 30 -5.81 -1.48 8.71
N ALA A 31 -5.38 -1.21 7.48
CA ALA A 31 -4.54 -0.05 7.15
C ALA A 31 -5.30 1.28 7.33
N MET A 32 -6.57 1.32 6.91
CA MET A 32 -7.43 2.50 7.08
C MET A 32 -7.71 2.81 8.56
N GLY A 33 -8.03 1.79 9.35
CA GLY A 33 -8.23 1.93 10.80
C GLY A 33 -6.96 2.35 11.53
N LEU A 34 -5.79 1.82 11.14
CA LEU A 34 -4.50 2.22 11.71
C LEU A 34 -4.17 3.70 11.39
N LEU A 35 -4.35 4.14 10.15
CA LEU A 35 -4.06 5.53 9.77
C LEU A 35 -5.05 6.51 10.43
N LEU A 36 -6.33 6.14 10.52
CA LEU A 36 -7.33 6.93 11.23
C LEU A 36 -7.03 7.02 12.73
N LEU A 37 -6.58 5.92 13.36
CA LEU A 37 -6.15 5.92 14.76
C LEU A 37 -4.96 6.86 14.98
N LEU A 38 -3.97 6.86 14.08
CA LEU A 38 -2.83 7.79 14.15
C LEU A 38 -3.26 9.26 14.00
N ILE A 39 -4.25 9.55 13.16
CA ILE A 39 -4.77 10.93 12.97
C ILE A 39 -5.64 11.37 14.15
N VAL A 40 -6.44 10.48 14.73
CA VAL A 40 -7.17 10.77 15.99
C VAL A 40 -6.18 11.00 17.13
N ALA A 41 -5.12 10.19 17.24
CA ALA A 41 -4.05 10.42 18.22
C ALA A 41 -3.37 11.79 18.01
N TYR A 42 -3.01 12.13 16.76
CA TYR A 42 -2.46 13.45 16.42
C TYR A 42 -3.36 14.60 16.89
N LEU A 43 -4.66 14.55 16.58
CA LEU A 43 -5.64 15.59 16.93
C LEU A 43 -5.88 15.74 18.45
N VAL A 44 -5.71 14.65 19.22
CA VAL A 44 -5.91 14.62 20.68
C VAL A 44 -4.64 15.02 21.45
N PHE A 45 -3.47 14.48 21.07
CA PHE A 45 -2.22 14.70 21.80
C PHE A 45 -1.51 16.01 21.45
N ILE A 46 -1.75 16.60 20.27
CA ILE A 46 -1.19 17.90 19.90
C ILE A 46 -2.18 19.01 20.32
N PRO A 47 -1.71 20.09 20.99
CA PRO A 47 -2.57 21.18 21.43
C PRO A 47 -3.23 21.92 20.25
N ALA A 48 -4.37 22.54 20.56
CA ALA A 48 -4.99 23.49 19.65
C ALA A 48 -4.12 24.76 19.59
N VAL A 49 -3.97 25.31 18.39
CA VAL A 49 -3.40 26.64 18.16
C VAL A 49 -4.51 27.53 17.65
N TYR A 50 -4.68 28.69 18.27
CA TYR A 50 -5.70 29.68 17.98
C TYR A 50 -5.03 30.94 17.43
N THR A 51 -5.40 31.35 16.21
CA THR A 51 -4.75 32.51 15.57
C THR A 51 -5.70 33.70 15.58
N ALA A 52 -5.45 34.63 16.50
CA ALA A 52 -6.11 35.93 16.51
C ALA A 52 -5.43 36.89 15.52
N THR A 53 -6.14 37.95 15.11
CA THR A 53 -5.56 38.97 14.22
C THR A 53 -6.19 40.35 14.47
N THR A 54 -5.33 41.35 14.65
CA THR A 54 -5.66 42.75 14.87
C THR A 54 -5.06 43.61 13.76
N VAL A 55 -5.80 44.60 13.27
CA VAL A 55 -5.40 45.48 12.17
C VAL A 55 -5.32 46.92 12.66
N VAL A 56 -4.18 47.56 12.38
CA VAL A 56 -3.88 48.96 12.73
C VAL A 56 -3.71 49.76 11.44
N VAL A 57 -4.39 50.91 11.33
CA VAL A 57 -4.01 51.96 10.37
C VAL A 57 -2.96 52.83 11.03
N VAL A 58 -1.83 52.98 10.35
CA VAL A 58 -0.72 53.85 10.74
C VAL A 58 -0.95 55.23 10.13
N ARG A 59 -0.76 56.30 10.93
CA ARG A 59 -0.75 57.69 10.45
C ARG A 59 0.69 58.21 10.41
N PRO A 60 1.07 59.03 9.41
CA PRO A 60 2.27 59.86 9.47
C PRO A 60 2.04 61.03 10.45
N VAL A 61 2.93 61.18 11.44
CA VAL A 61 2.94 62.35 12.33
C VAL A 61 3.88 63.41 11.75
N VAL A 62 3.45 64.67 11.74
CA VAL A 62 4.24 65.80 11.23
C VAL A 62 4.86 66.53 12.42
N THR A 63 6.06 66.14 12.80
CA THR A 63 6.82 66.75 13.91
C THR A 63 7.49 68.07 13.53
N ASP A 64 7.69 68.33 12.24
CA ASP A 64 8.19 69.61 11.70
C ASP A 64 7.34 70.07 10.48
N PRO A 65 6.70 71.25 10.56
CA PRO A 65 5.94 71.83 9.46
C PRO A 65 6.77 72.68 8.48
N PHE A 66 8.07 72.94 8.74
CA PHE A 66 8.92 73.80 7.90
C PHE A 66 10.01 73.06 7.11
N SER A 67 10.29 71.79 7.42
CA SER A 67 10.91 70.87 6.44
C SER A 67 9.97 70.64 5.26
N LEU A 68 10.06 71.54 4.27
CA LEU A 68 9.47 71.42 2.95
C LEU A 68 9.91 70.07 2.33
N PRO A 69 9.01 69.08 2.20
CA PRO A 69 9.36 67.84 1.53
C PRO A 69 9.45 68.13 0.03
N ALA A 70 10.53 67.72 -0.61
CA ALA A 70 10.64 67.69 -2.07
C ALA A 70 9.81 66.53 -2.66
N GLY A 71 8.50 66.55 -2.38
CA GLY A 71 7.56 65.48 -2.68
C GLY A 71 6.26 65.67 -1.87
N GLY A 72 5.18 66.08 -2.55
CA GLY A 72 3.84 66.11 -1.94
C GLY A 72 3.27 64.70 -1.77
N ALA A 73 2.33 64.53 -0.83
CA ALA A 73 1.73 63.26 -0.41
C ALA A 73 2.69 62.22 0.21
N ASP A 74 3.89 62.03 -0.34
CA ASP A 74 4.88 61.03 0.06
C ASP A 74 5.67 61.38 1.34
N ARG A 75 4.97 61.80 2.41
CA ARG A 75 5.33 61.34 3.77
C ARG A 75 4.91 59.87 3.91
N ALA A 76 5.44 59.04 3.02
CA ALA A 76 5.24 57.61 2.96
C ALA A 76 5.89 57.00 4.20
N VAL A 77 5.05 56.71 5.18
CA VAL A 77 5.41 55.92 6.35
C VAL A 77 6.13 54.67 5.87
N ASN A 78 7.41 54.50 6.22
CA ASN A 78 8.21 53.37 5.76
C ASN A 78 7.73 52.11 6.49
N MET A 79 6.74 51.43 5.91
CA MET A 79 6.08 50.29 6.55
C MET A 79 7.02 49.12 6.84
N THR A 80 8.17 49.02 6.16
CA THR A 80 9.22 48.05 6.49
C THR A 80 9.90 48.39 7.81
N ALA A 81 10.15 49.68 8.08
CA ALA A 81 10.65 50.15 9.37
C ALA A 81 9.57 50.04 10.46
N GLU A 82 8.31 50.34 10.15
CA GLU A 82 7.20 50.18 11.11
C GLU A 82 6.98 48.73 11.51
N THR A 83 7.13 47.75 10.60
CA THR A 83 7.14 46.33 10.96
C THR A 83 8.27 46.01 11.93
N GLY A 84 9.47 46.57 11.74
CA GLY A 84 10.59 46.41 12.68
C GLY A 84 10.33 47.03 14.06
N ILE A 85 9.63 48.17 14.12
CA ILE A 85 9.18 48.80 15.38
C ILE A 85 8.06 47.96 16.04
N ALA A 86 7.15 47.40 15.24
CA ALA A 86 6.06 46.54 15.70
C ALA A 86 6.52 45.15 16.18
N THR A 87 7.73 44.74 15.83
CA THR A 87 8.42 43.54 16.34
C THR A 87 9.66 43.89 17.18
N SER A 88 9.71 45.08 17.80
CA SER A 88 10.82 45.44 18.70
C SER A 88 10.75 44.67 20.03
N ASN A 89 11.88 44.56 20.72
CA ASN A 89 11.96 43.91 22.02
C ASN A 89 10.97 44.52 23.03
N ASP A 90 10.81 45.85 23.06
CA ASP A 90 9.89 46.54 23.97
C ASP A 90 8.42 46.14 23.73
N VAL A 91 8.04 45.85 22.47
CA VAL A 91 6.70 45.32 22.14
C VAL A 91 6.58 43.87 22.57
N ILE A 92 7.59 43.03 22.31
CA ILE A 92 7.62 41.60 22.65
C ILE A 92 7.58 41.41 24.18
N ASP A 93 8.45 42.09 24.93
CA ASP A 93 8.53 42.04 26.40
C ASP A 93 7.22 42.49 27.06
N ARG A 94 6.55 43.50 26.48
CA ARG A 94 5.26 43.95 26.98
C ARG A 94 4.13 42.98 26.66
N VAL A 95 4.15 42.33 25.49
CA VAL A 95 3.18 41.28 25.13
C VAL A 95 3.41 40.01 25.97
N ALA A 96 4.66 39.70 26.36
CA ALA A 96 4.99 38.65 27.31
C ALA A 96 4.31 38.90 28.67
N GLN A 97 4.37 40.13 29.18
CA GLN A 97 3.65 40.54 30.40
C GLN A 97 2.13 40.47 30.27
N ILE A 98 1.56 40.70 29.08
CA ILE A 98 0.10 40.66 28.82
C ILE A 98 -0.42 39.22 28.70
N THR A 99 0.36 38.33 28.08
CA THR A 99 -0.03 36.93 27.82
C THR A 99 0.40 35.95 28.91
N GLY A 100 1.40 36.32 29.72
CA GLY A 100 2.06 35.41 30.69
C GLY A 100 3.04 34.43 30.03
N ARG A 101 3.34 34.62 28.74
CA ARG A 101 4.26 33.80 27.95
C ARG A 101 5.69 34.31 28.05
N ASP A 102 6.67 33.48 27.74
CA ASP A 102 8.08 33.86 27.67
C ASP A 102 8.39 34.71 26.42
N VAL A 103 9.47 35.49 26.47
CA VAL A 103 9.86 36.44 25.40
C VAL A 103 10.13 35.73 24.06
N GLU A 104 10.79 34.57 24.09
CA GLU A 104 11.07 33.77 22.88
C GLU A 104 9.79 33.14 22.33
N GLY A 105 8.92 32.64 23.20
CA GLY A 105 7.57 32.17 22.87
C GLY A 105 6.71 33.25 22.21
N VAL A 106 6.74 34.50 22.71
CA VAL A 106 6.05 35.64 22.09
C VAL A 106 6.67 35.99 20.73
N ALA A 107 8.01 36.04 20.62
CA ALA A 107 8.69 36.35 19.37
C ALA A 107 8.39 35.33 18.25
N ASN A 108 8.18 34.06 18.61
CA ASN A 108 7.76 33.01 17.67
C ASN A 108 6.24 33.00 17.40
N ALA A 109 5.41 33.48 18.34
CA ALA A 109 3.95 33.49 18.22
C ALA A 109 3.38 34.76 17.54
N LEU A 110 4.09 35.89 17.62
CA LEU A 110 3.69 37.18 17.05
C LEU A 110 4.23 37.32 15.62
N LYS A 111 3.33 37.53 14.66
CA LYS A 111 3.66 37.85 13.27
C LYS A 111 3.05 39.18 12.87
N VAL A 112 3.88 40.11 12.38
CA VAL A 112 3.43 41.40 11.84
C VAL A 112 3.61 41.42 10.32
N GLU A 113 2.55 41.76 9.60
CA GLU A 113 2.53 41.80 8.12
C GLU A 113 1.94 43.12 7.59
N THR A 114 2.54 43.64 6.51
CA THR A 114 2.07 44.84 5.82
C THR A 114 1.35 44.45 4.52
N PRO A 115 0.04 44.72 4.36
CA PRO A 115 -0.65 44.55 3.09
C PRO A 115 -0.13 45.51 2.02
N VAL A 116 -0.05 45.06 0.77
CA VAL A 116 0.41 45.88 -0.36
C VAL A 116 -0.49 47.11 -0.57
N GLY A 117 0.12 48.27 -0.82
CA GLY A 117 -0.59 49.51 -1.18
C GLY A 117 -1.30 50.25 -0.03
N GLY A 118 -1.08 49.90 1.24
CA GLY A 118 -1.73 50.55 2.38
C GLY A 118 -0.83 50.81 3.57
N GLN A 119 -1.12 51.88 4.33
CA GLN A 119 -0.50 52.19 5.63
C GLN A 119 -1.14 51.35 6.75
N LEU A 120 -1.17 50.03 6.58
CA LEU A 120 -1.78 49.09 7.53
C LEU A 120 -0.76 48.07 8.04
N LEU A 121 -0.83 47.76 9.33
CA LEU A 121 -0.14 46.63 9.96
C LEU A 121 -1.17 45.60 10.43
N ARG A 122 -0.93 44.34 10.08
CA ARG A 122 -1.67 43.17 10.56
C ARG A 122 -0.85 42.46 11.62
N PHE A 123 -1.29 42.52 12.87
CA PHE A 123 -0.75 41.80 14.02
C PHE A 123 -1.51 40.48 14.16
N SER A 124 -0.89 39.37 13.76
CA SER A 124 -1.44 38.02 13.99
C SER A 124 -0.68 37.37 15.14
N TYR A 125 -1.41 36.75 16.09
CA TYR A 125 -0.80 36.11 17.27
C TYR A 125 -1.38 34.71 17.46
N ALA A 126 -0.51 33.72 17.64
CA ALA A 126 -0.85 32.32 17.83
C ALA A 126 -0.79 31.93 19.32
N GLY A 127 -1.95 31.72 19.95
CA GLY A 127 -2.07 31.29 21.35
C GLY A 127 -2.56 29.85 21.51
N GLU A 128 -2.38 29.30 22.71
CA GLU A 128 -2.91 27.99 23.14
C GLU A 128 -4.38 28.09 23.60
N SER A 129 -4.91 29.30 23.73
CA SER A 129 -6.34 29.58 23.95
C SER A 129 -6.81 30.80 23.15
N GLU A 130 -8.11 30.88 22.85
CA GLU A 130 -8.71 32.06 22.20
C GLU A 130 -8.44 33.36 22.96
N ARG A 131 -8.43 33.30 24.30
CA ARG A 131 -8.23 34.48 25.17
C ARG A 131 -6.79 34.99 25.10
N GLU A 132 -5.82 34.09 25.19
CA GLU A 132 -4.41 34.41 24.99
C GLU A 132 -4.17 34.98 23.59
N ALA A 133 -4.75 34.34 22.57
CA ALA A 133 -4.63 34.79 21.19
C ALA A 133 -5.14 36.23 21.01
N VAL A 134 -6.37 36.51 21.45
CA VAL A 134 -6.99 37.84 21.38
C VAL A 134 -6.23 38.88 22.21
N ALA A 135 -5.74 38.51 23.41
CA ALA A 135 -4.95 39.39 24.27
C ALA A 135 -3.58 39.73 23.66
N GLY A 136 -2.88 38.75 23.08
CA GLY A 136 -1.60 38.95 22.40
C GLY A 136 -1.72 39.84 21.16
N ALA A 137 -2.70 39.58 20.29
CA ALA A 137 -2.90 40.36 19.06
C ALA A 137 -3.32 41.82 19.34
N ASN A 138 -4.25 42.06 20.27
CA ASN A 138 -4.64 43.42 20.66
C ASN A 138 -3.53 44.11 21.47
N GLY A 139 -2.91 43.41 22.43
CA GLY A 139 -1.83 43.95 23.26
C GLY A 139 -0.59 44.35 22.46
N ALA A 140 -0.24 43.61 21.41
CA ALA A 140 0.84 43.97 20.49
C ALA A 140 0.53 45.26 19.72
N ALA A 141 -0.69 45.36 19.16
CA ALA A 141 -1.14 46.53 18.42
C ALA A 141 -1.23 47.80 19.29
N GLU A 142 -1.78 47.68 20.51
CA GLU A 142 -1.86 48.76 21.49
C GLU A 142 -0.46 49.18 21.98
N THR A 143 0.43 48.21 22.26
CA THR A 143 1.80 48.51 22.68
C THR A 143 2.57 49.24 21.58
N TYR A 144 2.54 48.74 20.34
CA TYR A 144 3.16 49.41 19.19
C TYR A 144 2.68 50.87 19.04
N LEU A 145 1.37 51.11 19.12
CA LEU A 145 0.82 52.46 19.07
C LEU A 145 1.31 53.32 20.26
N SER A 146 1.36 52.78 21.47
CA SER A 146 1.85 53.53 22.64
C SER A 146 3.34 53.87 22.58
N HIS A 147 4.18 52.92 22.18
CA HIS A 147 5.62 53.11 21.98
C HIS A 147 5.90 54.15 20.89
N ARG A 148 5.18 54.06 19.76
CA ARG A 148 5.31 55.00 18.65
C ARG A 148 4.79 56.39 18.97
N LYS A 149 3.77 56.52 19.84
CA LYS A 149 3.37 57.81 20.41
C LYS A 149 4.50 58.41 21.26
N GLY A 150 5.09 57.62 22.16
CA GLY A 150 6.21 58.04 23.01
C GLY A 150 7.38 58.61 22.19
N MET A 151 7.83 57.89 21.15
CA MET A 151 8.89 58.37 20.25
C MET A 151 8.60 59.74 19.61
N TYR A 152 7.33 60.03 19.27
CA TYR A 152 6.95 61.35 18.74
C TYR A 152 6.81 62.43 19.84
N GLU A 153 6.42 62.05 21.05
CA GLU A 153 6.39 62.94 22.22
C GLU A 153 7.81 63.37 22.63
N ASP A 154 8.77 62.44 22.64
CA ASP A 154 10.19 62.72 22.90
C ASP A 154 10.83 63.60 21.81
N GLN A 155 10.58 63.28 20.52
CA GLN A 155 11.03 64.13 19.40
C GLN A 155 10.47 65.56 19.51
N ARG A 156 9.18 65.70 19.79
CA ARG A 156 8.55 67.01 19.99
C ARG A 156 9.13 67.74 21.19
N ALA A 157 9.42 67.06 22.30
CA ALA A 157 10.04 67.66 23.48
C ALA A 157 11.46 68.18 23.17
N ALA A 158 12.26 67.41 22.43
CA ALA A 158 13.59 67.82 21.98
C ALA A 158 13.54 69.04 21.02
N VAL A 159 12.58 69.08 20.09
CA VAL A 159 12.37 70.22 19.20
C VAL A 159 11.88 71.46 19.96
N LEU A 160 10.89 71.33 20.84
CA LEU A 160 10.42 72.46 21.65
C LEU A 160 11.54 73.03 22.53
N LYS A 161 12.42 72.18 23.07
CA LYS A 161 13.61 72.61 23.80
C LYS A 161 14.57 73.43 22.94
N SER A 162 14.87 73.03 21.70
CA SER A 162 15.78 73.81 20.85
C SER A 162 15.18 75.16 20.43
N TYR A 163 13.85 75.25 20.29
CA TYR A 163 13.15 76.53 20.17
C TYR A 163 13.27 77.38 21.44
N ASP A 164 13.10 76.81 22.64
CA ASP A 164 13.26 77.52 23.91
C ASP A 164 14.70 78.04 24.14
N ASP A 165 15.72 77.20 23.87
CA ASP A 165 17.14 77.58 23.93
C ASP A 165 17.44 78.73 22.94
N THR A 166 16.85 78.70 21.73
CA THR A 166 17.00 79.75 20.71
C THR A 166 16.30 81.05 21.13
N ILE A 167 15.07 80.97 21.67
CA ILE A 167 14.33 82.12 22.19
C ILE A 167 15.08 82.78 23.34
N ALA A 168 15.70 82.00 24.25
CA ALA A 168 16.53 82.52 25.33
C ALA A 168 17.78 83.26 24.82
N LEU A 169 18.44 82.73 23.79
CA LEU A 169 19.60 83.36 23.14
C LEU A 169 19.22 84.70 22.48
N VAL A 170 18.18 84.71 21.65
CA VAL A 170 17.70 85.92 20.95
C VAL A 170 17.19 86.98 21.95
N THR A 171 16.52 86.54 23.03
CA THR A 171 16.11 87.43 24.13
C THR A 171 17.33 88.05 24.82
N THR A 172 18.38 87.26 25.07
CA THR A 172 19.62 87.76 25.67
C THR A 172 20.29 88.79 24.75
N GLN A 173 20.43 88.49 23.46
CA GLN A 173 20.94 89.42 22.44
C GLN A 173 20.16 90.74 22.45
N ARG A 174 18.82 90.69 22.43
CA ARG A 174 17.95 91.87 22.55
C ARG A 174 18.26 92.67 23.82
N THR A 175 18.37 92.04 24.99
CA THR A 175 18.67 92.77 26.24
C THR A 175 20.07 93.39 26.24
N THR A 176 21.07 92.76 25.59
CA THR A 176 22.41 93.35 25.45
C THR A 176 22.42 94.55 24.51
N THR A 177 21.73 94.49 23.36
CA THR A 177 21.57 95.65 22.47
C THR A 177 20.76 96.76 23.14
N GLN A 178 19.71 96.41 23.92
CA GLN A 178 18.91 97.40 24.64
C GLN A 178 19.71 98.15 25.72
N ARG A 179 20.66 97.48 26.40
CA ARG A 179 21.60 98.13 27.34
C ARG A 179 22.67 99.00 26.65
N ALA A 180 22.85 98.87 25.34
CA ALA A 180 23.80 99.67 24.57
C ALA A 180 23.18 100.96 23.98
N LEU A 181 21.88 101.22 24.19
CA LEU A 181 21.31 102.53 23.91
C LEU A 181 21.87 103.58 24.91
N PRO A 182 22.21 104.80 24.45
CA PRO A 182 22.53 105.89 25.35
C PRO A 182 21.30 106.27 26.20
N ALA A 183 21.54 106.74 27.43
CA ALA A 183 20.47 107.23 28.31
C ALA A 183 19.71 108.40 27.67
N GLU A 184 18.42 108.50 27.95
CA GLU A 184 17.53 109.53 27.39
C GLU A 184 18.02 110.94 27.76
N GLY A 185 18.39 111.73 26.74
CA GLY A 185 18.91 113.09 26.94
C GLY A 185 19.79 113.63 25.80
N SER A 186 20.34 112.78 24.92
CA SER A 186 21.12 113.26 23.76
C SER A 186 20.19 113.75 22.64
N THR A 187 19.97 115.06 22.54
CA THR A 187 19.05 115.71 21.57
C THR A 187 19.40 115.52 20.09
N ASN A 188 20.57 114.93 19.79
CA ASN A 188 21.02 114.62 18.43
C ASN A 188 20.79 113.13 18.14
N ALA A 189 19.83 112.83 17.25
CA ALA A 189 19.54 111.47 16.79
C ALA A 189 20.70 110.93 15.94
N SER A 190 21.66 110.24 16.59
CA SER A 190 22.82 109.69 15.89
C SER A 190 22.42 108.52 14.97
N PRO A 191 23.07 108.34 13.79
CA PRO A 191 22.80 107.19 12.91
C PRO A 191 23.06 105.81 13.56
N ARG A 192 23.80 105.75 14.68
CA ARG A 192 23.95 104.53 15.48
C ARG A 192 22.67 104.22 16.26
N THR A 193 22.03 105.24 16.83
CA THR A 193 20.83 105.09 17.66
C THR A 193 19.66 104.50 16.87
N SER A 194 19.47 104.93 15.61
CA SER A 194 18.48 104.33 14.70
C SER A 194 18.83 102.88 14.36
N ALA A 195 20.09 102.58 14.04
CA ALA A 195 20.52 101.21 13.71
C ALA A 195 20.31 100.21 14.85
N LEU A 196 20.56 100.61 16.11
CA LEU A 196 20.24 99.77 17.28
C LEU A 196 18.72 99.58 17.46
N LEU A 197 17.92 100.59 17.17
CA LEU A 197 16.45 100.50 17.27
C LEU A 197 15.87 99.55 16.21
N ASP A 198 16.39 99.60 14.98
CA ASP A 198 16.00 98.68 13.90
C ASP A 198 16.50 97.26 14.15
N GLN A 199 17.67 97.08 14.77
CA GLN A 199 18.11 95.76 15.25
C GLN A 199 17.17 95.21 16.33
N ILE A 200 16.70 96.04 17.26
CA ILE A 200 15.72 95.62 18.29
C ILE A 200 14.37 95.26 17.66
N ARG A 201 13.93 95.97 16.61
CA ARG A 201 12.74 95.59 15.83
C ARG A 201 12.90 94.20 15.21
N ALA A 202 13.96 93.97 14.46
CA ALA A 202 14.22 92.67 13.83
C ALA A 202 14.31 91.51 14.84
N LEU A 203 14.92 91.73 16.02
CA LEU A 203 14.96 90.74 17.09
C LEU A 203 13.57 90.48 17.72
N ASN A 204 12.68 91.48 17.78
CA ASN A 204 11.29 91.28 18.21
C ASN A 204 10.48 90.49 17.19
N ASP A 205 10.63 90.79 15.91
CA ASP A 205 9.94 90.08 14.82
C ASP A 205 10.40 88.61 14.77
N GLN A 206 11.69 88.35 14.96
CA GLN A 206 12.24 87.00 15.11
C GLN A 206 11.69 86.27 16.34
N LEU A 207 11.59 86.93 17.51
CA LEU A 207 10.99 86.34 18.71
C LEU A 207 9.51 86.01 18.51
N ALA A 208 8.75 86.87 17.82
CA ALA A 208 7.35 86.60 17.49
C ALA A 208 7.20 85.39 16.57
N GLN A 209 8.03 85.29 15.53
CA GLN A 209 8.06 84.13 14.63
C GLN A 209 8.42 82.83 15.37
N LEU A 210 9.48 82.82 16.19
CA LEU A 210 9.89 81.65 16.98
C LEU A 210 8.79 81.22 17.97
N ALA A 211 8.12 82.16 18.63
CA ALA A 211 7.01 81.87 19.53
C ALA A 211 5.78 81.30 18.79
N GLU A 212 5.47 81.80 17.59
CA GLU A 212 4.40 81.26 16.74
C GLU A 212 4.72 79.83 16.27
N GLN A 213 5.94 79.59 15.80
CA GLN A 213 6.42 78.26 15.37
C GLN A 213 6.37 77.25 16.53
N ARG A 214 6.87 77.65 17.70
CA ARG A 214 6.78 76.86 18.95
C ARG A 214 5.33 76.54 19.31
N SER A 215 4.41 77.50 19.19
CA SER A 215 2.98 77.31 19.46
C SER A 215 2.33 76.31 18.49
N LYS A 216 2.67 76.38 17.20
CA LYS A 216 2.22 75.41 16.17
C LYS A 216 2.71 73.99 16.48
N ILE A 217 3.98 73.82 16.85
CA ILE A 217 4.54 72.51 17.23
C ILE A 217 3.92 72.02 18.55
N ALA A 218 3.65 72.91 19.50
CA ALA A 218 3.00 72.60 20.77
C ALA A 218 1.51 72.23 20.64
N SER A 219 0.86 72.53 19.51
CA SER A 219 -0.56 72.21 19.24
C SER A 219 -0.77 71.09 18.22
N ALA A 220 0.31 70.50 17.67
CA ALA A 220 0.24 69.40 16.70
C ALA A 220 -0.30 68.09 17.32
N ASP A 221 -1.18 67.40 16.56
CA ASP A 221 -1.67 66.05 16.85
C ASP A 221 -0.55 65.01 16.67
N LEU A 222 -0.26 64.24 17.73
CA LEU A 222 0.74 63.17 17.73
C LEU A 222 0.12 61.76 17.63
N SER A 223 -1.16 61.66 17.28
CA SER A 223 -1.85 60.38 17.08
C SER A 223 -1.09 59.49 16.08
N PRO A 224 -0.50 58.36 16.52
CA PRO A 224 0.32 57.51 15.66
C PRO A 224 -0.52 56.69 14.67
N GLY A 225 -1.82 56.55 14.91
CA GLY A 225 -2.68 55.61 14.21
C GLY A 225 -3.85 55.16 15.08
N SER A 226 -4.57 54.16 14.60
CA SER A 226 -5.69 53.55 15.33
C SER A 226 -5.89 52.09 14.94
N VAL A 227 -6.39 51.29 15.88
CA VAL A 227 -6.88 49.93 15.60
C VAL A 227 -8.18 50.06 14.78
N THR A 228 -8.19 49.52 13.56
CA THR A 228 -9.37 49.51 12.67
C THR A 228 -10.14 48.20 12.72
N SER A 229 -9.49 47.10 13.11
CA SER A 229 -10.15 45.85 13.46
C SER A 229 -9.45 45.21 14.64
N ALA A 230 -10.11 45.17 15.80
CA ALA A 230 -9.60 44.51 17.00
C ALA A 230 -9.95 43.02 16.97
N ALA A 231 -9.02 42.16 17.37
CA ALA A 231 -9.27 40.72 17.51
C ALA A 231 -10.40 40.47 18.52
N ARG A 232 -11.30 39.53 18.20
CA ARG A 232 -12.43 39.09 19.03
C ARG A 232 -12.68 37.60 18.81
N ALA A 233 -13.22 36.92 19.82
CA ALA A 233 -13.66 35.53 19.71
C ALA A 233 -15.00 35.43 18.92
N PRO A 234 -15.28 34.29 18.25
CA PRO A 234 -14.40 33.13 18.09
C PRO A 234 -13.24 33.41 17.12
N VAL A 235 -12.08 32.80 17.35
CA VAL A 235 -10.90 32.90 16.49
C VAL A 235 -10.56 31.54 15.87
N PRO A 236 -10.10 31.49 14.60
CA PRO A 236 -9.88 30.22 13.90
C PRO A 236 -8.79 29.38 14.58
N SER A 237 -9.03 28.07 14.64
CA SER A 237 -8.14 27.08 15.22
C SER A 237 -7.61 26.10 14.17
N ASN A 238 -6.40 25.57 14.39
CA ASN A 238 -5.90 24.41 13.65
C ASN A 238 -6.79 23.16 13.80
N ARG A 239 -7.70 23.12 14.79
CA ARG A 239 -8.69 22.03 14.96
C ARG A 239 -9.94 22.20 14.09
N ASP A 240 -10.20 23.37 13.52
CA ASP A 240 -11.37 23.57 12.64
C ASP A 240 -11.22 22.79 11.31
N SER A 241 -9.98 22.47 10.92
CA SER A 241 -9.66 21.60 9.78
C SER A 241 -9.58 20.11 10.14
N ALA A 242 -9.89 19.71 11.38
CA ALA A 242 -10.00 18.29 11.78
C ALA A 242 -10.80 17.39 10.81
N PRO A 243 -11.97 17.77 10.27
CA PRO A 243 -12.68 16.94 9.29
C PRO A 243 -11.88 16.71 8.00
N ILE A 244 -11.02 17.64 7.58
CA ILE A 244 -10.15 17.48 6.41
C ILE A 244 -9.06 16.43 6.71
N TYR A 245 -8.45 16.48 7.90
CA TYR A 245 -7.48 15.46 8.33
C TYR A 245 -8.12 14.06 8.44
N VAL A 246 -9.34 13.95 8.99
CA VAL A 246 -10.08 12.68 9.06
C VAL A 246 -10.41 12.14 7.67
N LEU A 247 -10.87 12.98 6.74
CA LEU A 247 -11.16 12.59 5.36
C LEU A 247 -9.88 12.17 4.61
N ALA A 248 -8.77 12.90 4.78
CA ALA A 248 -7.47 12.53 4.24
C ALA A 248 -6.96 11.19 4.81
N GLY A 249 -7.24 10.92 6.10
CA GLY A 249 -6.95 9.64 6.75
C GLY A 249 -7.73 8.46 6.19
N LEU A 250 -9.03 8.65 5.92
CA LEU A 250 -9.87 7.63 5.29
C LEU A 250 -9.40 7.33 3.85
N LEU A 251 -9.20 8.36 3.04
CA LEU A 251 -8.80 8.23 1.63
C LEU A 251 -7.36 7.69 1.49
N GLY A 252 -6.41 8.26 2.22
CA GLY A 252 -5.02 7.79 2.24
C GLY A 252 -4.88 6.38 2.83
N GLY A 253 -5.69 6.05 3.83
CA GLY A 253 -5.73 4.73 4.46
C GLY A 253 -6.32 3.65 3.54
N ALA A 254 -7.37 3.99 2.79
CA ALA A 254 -7.93 3.12 1.75
C ALA A 254 -6.96 2.92 0.57
N LEU A 255 -6.25 3.98 0.16
CA LEU A 255 -5.23 3.90 -0.91
C LEU A 255 -4.02 3.05 -0.50
N LEU A 256 -3.44 3.32 0.67
CA LEU A 256 -2.32 2.54 1.23
C LEU A 256 -2.74 1.09 1.52
N GLY A 257 -3.93 0.88 2.05
CA GLY A 257 -4.52 -0.44 2.29
C GLY A 257 -4.75 -1.24 1.00
N THR A 258 -5.12 -0.56 -0.08
CA THR A 258 -5.24 -1.13 -1.44
C THR A 258 -3.86 -1.54 -1.97
N LEU A 259 -2.85 -0.67 -1.85
CA LEU A 259 -1.48 -1.01 -2.22
C LEU A 259 -0.94 -2.22 -1.43
N LEU A 260 -1.19 -2.28 -0.11
CA LEU A 260 -0.87 -3.44 0.73
C LEU A 260 -1.63 -4.70 0.30
N ALA A 261 -2.88 -4.60 -0.14
CA ALA A 261 -3.63 -5.73 -0.68
C ALA A 261 -3.00 -6.27 -1.98
N PHE A 262 -2.57 -5.39 -2.90
CA PHE A 262 -1.84 -5.77 -4.11
C PHE A 262 -0.48 -6.41 -3.80
N VAL A 263 0.32 -5.82 -2.91
CA VAL A 263 1.62 -6.39 -2.49
C VAL A 263 1.43 -7.76 -1.84
N ARG A 264 0.44 -7.92 -0.96
CA ARG A 264 0.15 -9.21 -0.30
C ARG A 264 -0.35 -10.28 -1.27
N GLU A 265 -1.10 -9.90 -2.31
CA GLU A 265 -1.48 -10.80 -3.40
C GLU A 265 -0.26 -11.17 -4.29
N ALA A 266 0.58 -10.20 -4.62
CA ALA A 266 1.76 -10.40 -5.48
C ALA A 266 2.84 -11.31 -4.85
N VAL A 267 2.84 -11.45 -3.53
CA VAL A 267 3.70 -12.38 -2.74
C VAL A 267 3.06 -13.76 -2.58
N ASP A 268 1.72 -13.86 -2.48
CA ASP A 268 0.97 -15.12 -2.29
C ASP A 268 0.68 -15.83 -3.63
N ARG A 269 1.71 -15.97 -4.49
CA ARG A 269 1.59 -16.61 -5.82
C ARG A 269 1.44 -18.12 -5.69
N ARG A 270 0.31 -18.63 -6.19
CA ARG A 270 -0.05 -20.05 -6.17
C ARG A 270 -0.61 -20.48 -7.51
N VAL A 271 -0.38 -21.74 -7.85
CA VAL A 271 -0.85 -22.38 -9.08
C VAL A 271 -2.38 -22.39 -9.10
N ARG A 272 -2.99 -21.63 -10.02
CA ARG A 272 -4.44 -21.47 -10.18
C ARG A 272 -4.98 -22.22 -11.39
N SER A 273 -4.13 -22.54 -12.37
CA SER A 273 -4.50 -23.21 -13.62
C SER A 273 -3.51 -24.31 -14.02
N ALA A 274 -3.99 -25.26 -14.85
CA ALA A 274 -3.13 -26.28 -15.44
C ALA A 274 -2.10 -25.70 -16.43
N ASN A 275 -2.44 -24.63 -17.16
CA ASN A 275 -1.53 -24.00 -18.11
C ASN A 275 -0.32 -23.39 -17.38
N GLU A 276 -0.57 -22.65 -16.30
CA GLU A 276 0.47 -22.08 -15.42
C GLU A 276 1.37 -23.18 -14.82
N ALA A 277 0.80 -24.31 -14.39
CA ALA A 277 1.58 -25.46 -13.93
C ALA A 277 2.44 -26.06 -15.06
N SER A 278 1.88 -26.22 -16.26
CA SER A 278 2.58 -26.80 -17.43
C SER A 278 3.73 -25.91 -17.90
N GLU A 279 3.56 -24.58 -17.85
CA GLU A 279 4.58 -23.58 -18.17
C GLU A 279 5.76 -23.64 -17.17
N ILE A 280 5.46 -23.69 -15.85
CA ILE A 280 6.49 -23.77 -14.81
C ILE A 280 7.25 -25.12 -14.83
N ILE A 281 6.54 -26.22 -15.11
CA ILE A 281 7.11 -27.58 -15.10
C ILE A 281 7.82 -27.91 -16.42
N GLY A 282 7.40 -27.33 -17.54
CA GLY A 282 7.89 -27.65 -18.88
C GLY A 282 7.46 -29.04 -19.38
N ALA A 283 6.34 -29.56 -18.86
CA ALA A 283 5.83 -30.89 -19.18
C ALA A 283 4.28 -30.88 -19.24
N PRO A 284 3.65 -31.83 -19.98
CA PRO A 284 2.20 -31.82 -20.20
C PRO A 284 1.40 -32.24 -18.96
N LEU A 285 0.15 -31.78 -18.90
CA LEU A 285 -0.85 -32.28 -17.95
C LEU A 285 -1.20 -33.73 -18.29
N LEU A 286 -1.05 -34.64 -17.32
CA LEU A 286 -1.43 -36.05 -17.44
C LEU A 286 -2.89 -36.29 -17.00
N GLY A 287 -3.39 -35.44 -16.10
CA GLY A 287 -4.78 -35.46 -15.64
C GLY A 287 -5.03 -34.48 -14.48
N THR A 288 -6.29 -34.13 -14.31
CA THR A 288 -6.80 -33.46 -13.09
C THR A 288 -7.43 -34.49 -12.17
N VAL A 289 -7.19 -34.40 -10.86
CA VAL A 289 -7.70 -35.37 -9.87
C VAL A 289 -8.49 -34.65 -8.77
N HIS A 290 -9.73 -35.07 -8.54
CA HIS A 290 -10.54 -34.61 -7.41
C HIS A 290 -9.97 -35.16 -6.09
N ARG A 291 -9.73 -34.28 -5.12
CA ARG A 291 -9.24 -34.64 -3.79
C ARG A 291 -10.40 -35.09 -2.90
N GLY A 292 -10.15 -36.06 -2.03
CA GLY A 292 -11.17 -36.67 -1.16
C GLY A 292 -11.79 -37.95 -1.74
N LYS A 293 -12.81 -38.48 -1.07
CA LYS A 293 -13.41 -39.80 -1.37
C LYS A 293 -14.64 -39.64 -2.26
N GLY A 294 -14.65 -40.28 -3.44
CA GLY A 294 -15.80 -40.28 -4.34
C GLY A 294 -15.51 -40.94 -5.69
N ASP A 295 -16.55 -41.03 -6.52
CA ASP A 295 -16.46 -41.75 -7.80
C ASP A 295 -15.77 -40.93 -8.89
N ALA A 296 -15.94 -39.61 -8.91
CA ALA A 296 -15.16 -38.70 -9.75
C ALA A 296 -13.65 -38.92 -9.55
N ALA A 297 -13.19 -38.87 -8.30
CA ALA A 297 -11.80 -39.15 -7.93
C ALA A 297 -11.33 -40.57 -8.34
N THR A 298 -12.23 -41.55 -8.43
CA THR A 298 -11.88 -42.91 -8.89
C THR A 298 -11.74 -42.95 -10.41
N SER A 299 -12.67 -42.33 -11.14
CA SER A 299 -12.61 -42.18 -12.60
C SER A 299 -11.37 -41.40 -13.04
N ASP A 300 -11.00 -40.32 -12.35
CA ASP A 300 -9.77 -39.55 -12.63
C ASP A 300 -8.52 -40.44 -12.57
N MET A 301 -8.41 -41.33 -11.57
CA MET A 301 -7.27 -42.25 -11.44
C MET A 301 -7.23 -43.29 -12.56
N ARG A 302 -8.39 -43.73 -13.06
CA ARG A 302 -8.48 -44.62 -14.24
C ARG A 302 -8.07 -43.89 -15.52
N TYR A 303 -8.48 -42.64 -15.71
CA TYR A 303 -8.00 -41.81 -16.82
C TYR A 303 -6.49 -41.53 -16.72
N LEU A 304 -5.96 -41.29 -15.52
CA LEU A 304 -4.53 -41.11 -15.28
C LEU A 304 -3.73 -42.39 -15.57
N ALA A 305 -4.23 -43.56 -15.15
CA ALA A 305 -3.63 -44.86 -15.48
C ALA A 305 -3.60 -45.08 -17.01
N LEU A 306 -4.69 -44.79 -17.70
CA LEU A 306 -4.76 -44.89 -19.17
C LEU A 306 -3.80 -43.91 -19.88
N ALA A 307 -3.69 -42.67 -19.40
CA ALA A 307 -2.73 -41.68 -19.93
C ALA A 307 -1.26 -42.07 -19.71
N LEU A 308 -0.99 -42.87 -18.67
CA LEU A 308 0.31 -43.42 -18.34
C LEU A 308 0.61 -44.77 -19.01
N ASN A 309 -0.38 -45.45 -19.61
CA ASN A 309 -0.24 -46.82 -20.14
C ASN A 309 0.95 -46.98 -21.11
N ARG A 310 1.16 -45.99 -21.99
CA ARG A 310 2.32 -45.90 -22.93
C ARG A 310 3.72 -45.86 -22.27
N TRP A 311 3.78 -45.69 -20.96
CA TRP A 311 5.00 -45.74 -20.15
C TRP A 311 5.08 -47.02 -19.31
N VAL A 312 3.93 -47.62 -18.99
CA VAL A 312 3.79 -48.88 -18.23
C VAL A 312 4.09 -50.10 -19.11
N GLU A 313 3.57 -50.13 -20.34
CA GLU A 313 3.73 -51.24 -21.31
C GLU A 313 5.14 -51.31 -21.96
N ARG A 314 6.18 -50.80 -21.28
CA ARG A 314 7.54 -50.77 -21.83
C ARG A 314 8.26 -52.11 -21.70
N PRO A 315 9.09 -52.53 -22.68
CA PRO A 315 9.83 -53.80 -22.63
C PRO A 315 10.82 -53.95 -21.46
N ALA A 316 11.18 -52.83 -20.81
CA ALA A 316 11.92 -52.81 -19.56
C ALA A 316 11.12 -52.00 -18.53
N PRO A 317 10.80 -52.54 -17.34
CA PRO A 317 10.02 -51.85 -16.31
C PRO A 317 10.86 -50.76 -15.63
N VAL A 318 10.60 -49.50 -16.00
CA VAL A 318 11.25 -48.33 -15.38
C VAL A 318 10.40 -47.86 -14.19
N PRO A 319 10.96 -47.63 -12.99
CA PRO A 319 10.18 -47.21 -11.83
C PRO A 319 9.53 -45.84 -12.05
N LEU A 320 8.23 -45.75 -11.78
CA LEU A 320 7.45 -44.52 -11.88
C LEU A 320 7.50 -43.80 -10.53
N VAL A 321 8.08 -42.61 -10.48
CA VAL A 321 8.30 -41.85 -9.24
C VAL A 321 7.31 -40.68 -9.19
N VAL A 322 6.46 -40.69 -8.16
CA VAL A 322 5.47 -39.64 -7.90
C VAL A 322 6.05 -38.67 -6.88
N LEU A 323 6.37 -37.45 -7.31
CA LEU A 323 6.94 -36.40 -6.47
C LEU A 323 5.90 -35.29 -6.22
N SER A 324 6.10 -34.53 -5.14
CA SER A 324 5.39 -33.27 -4.90
C SER A 324 6.34 -32.19 -4.39
N SER A 325 5.94 -30.93 -4.56
CA SER A 325 6.68 -29.78 -4.04
C SER A 325 6.47 -29.58 -2.54
N ASP A 326 5.30 -29.97 -2.03
CA ASP A 326 4.94 -29.90 -0.62
C ASP A 326 4.14 -31.16 -0.22
N GLU A 327 3.98 -31.41 1.07
CA GLU A 327 3.28 -32.59 1.59
C GLU A 327 1.75 -32.47 1.37
N ASP A 328 1.25 -31.24 1.49
CA ASP A 328 -0.18 -30.90 1.39
C ASP A 328 -0.76 -30.92 -0.03
N GLU A 329 -0.06 -31.51 -1.01
CA GLU A 329 -0.44 -31.48 -2.43
C GLU A 329 -1.24 -32.70 -2.89
N GLY A 330 -1.49 -33.67 -2.00
CA GLY A 330 -2.34 -34.85 -2.26
C GLY A 330 -1.61 -36.04 -2.90
N ARG A 331 -0.27 -35.98 -2.97
CA ARG A 331 0.63 -37.00 -3.52
C ARG A 331 0.27 -38.44 -3.13
N ALA A 332 0.15 -38.71 -1.83
CA ALA A 332 -0.18 -40.05 -1.30
C ALA A 332 -1.58 -40.55 -1.72
N GLN A 333 -2.53 -39.66 -2.00
CA GLN A 333 -3.83 -40.03 -2.57
C GLN A 333 -3.69 -40.38 -4.06
N VAL A 334 -2.86 -39.64 -4.82
CA VAL A 334 -2.59 -39.90 -6.24
C VAL A 334 -1.84 -41.22 -6.44
N SER A 335 -0.79 -41.49 -5.67
CA SER A 335 -0.03 -42.75 -5.76
C SER A 335 -0.86 -43.96 -5.35
N ALA A 336 -1.66 -43.87 -4.27
CA ALA A 336 -2.58 -44.94 -3.87
C ALA A 336 -3.69 -45.19 -4.90
N GLY A 337 -4.31 -44.12 -5.41
CA GLY A 337 -5.39 -44.22 -6.41
C GLY A 337 -4.89 -44.76 -7.76
N LEU A 338 -3.71 -44.33 -8.19
CA LEU A 338 -3.05 -44.83 -9.39
C LEU A 338 -2.66 -46.30 -9.25
N ALA A 339 -2.07 -46.72 -8.12
CA ALA A 339 -1.78 -48.13 -7.85
C ALA A 339 -3.05 -49.00 -7.89
N ALA A 340 -4.15 -48.51 -7.30
CA ALA A 340 -5.44 -49.19 -7.36
C ALA A 340 -5.97 -49.31 -8.80
N ALA A 341 -5.96 -48.22 -9.58
CA ALA A 341 -6.45 -48.23 -10.96
C ALA A 341 -5.62 -49.15 -11.89
N LEU A 342 -4.30 -49.23 -11.68
CA LEU A 342 -3.41 -50.14 -12.42
C LEU A 342 -3.63 -51.61 -12.03
N ALA A 343 -3.91 -51.90 -10.75
CA ALA A 343 -4.31 -53.23 -10.30
C ALA A 343 -5.72 -53.63 -10.77
N GLU A 344 -6.67 -52.70 -10.83
CA GLU A 344 -7.97 -52.93 -11.49
C GLU A 344 -7.80 -53.27 -12.99
N ALA A 345 -6.79 -52.68 -13.65
CA ALA A 345 -6.36 -53.03 -15.00
C ALA A 345 -5.49 -54.30 -15.09
N GLY A 346 -5.41 -55.11 -14.02
CA GLY A 346 -4.74 -56.42 -14.01
C GLY A 346 -3.21 -56.40 -13.84
N HIS A 347 -2.59 -55.25 -13.59
CA HIS A 347 -1.14 -55.18 -13.38
C HIS A 347 -0.74 -55.60 -11.95
N GLU A 348 0.46 -56.16 -11.81
CA GLU A 348 1.12 -56.29 -10.50
C GLU A 348 1.92 -55.02 -10.22
N VAL A 349 1.55 -54.32 -9.13
CA VAL A 349 2.09 -53.00 -8.77
C VAL A 349 2.85 -53.08 -7.45
N ARG A 350 4.13 -52.71 -7.47
CA ARG A 350 5.00 -52.63 -6.29
C ARG A 350 5.02 -51.17 -5.81
N LEU A 351 4.21 -50.86 -4.79
CA LEU A 351 4.09 -49.50 -4.24
C LEU A 351 5.08 -49.30 -3.07
N GLY A 352 6.18 -48.61 -3.33
CA GLY A 352 7.13 -48.17 -2.31
C GLY A 352 6.80 -46.78 -1.79
N SER A 353 6.73 -46.57 -0.48
CA SER A 353 6.35 -45.27 0.11
C SER A 353 6.93 -45.06 1.52
N SER A 354 6.97 -43.80 1.98
CA SER A 354 7.42 -43.48 3.34
C SER A 354 6.44 -44.03 4.39
N PRO A 355 6.89 -44.37 5.63
CA PRO A 355 6.01 -44.91 6.66
C PRO A 355 4.83 -43.99 7.01
N GLU A 356 5.04 -42.67 6.99
CA GLU A 356 4.00 -41.65 7.18
C GLU A 356 2.99 -41.63 6.02
N SER A 357 3.45 -41.89 4.78
CA SER A 357 2.56 -41.96 3.62
C SER A 357 1.77 -43.28 3.58
N LEU A 358 2.32 -44.39 4.11
CA LEU A 358 1.63 -45.69 4.20
C LEU A 358 0.30 -45.61 4.97
N GLU A 359 0.22 -44.81 6.04
CA GLU A 359 -1.02 -44.60 6.80
C GLU A 359 -2.12 -43.91 5.98
N GLN A 360 -1.73 -43.03 5.05
CA GLN A 360 -2.66 -42.35 4.12
C GLN A 360 -3.04 -43.24 2.92
N ILE A 361 -2.10 -44.05 2.44
CA ILE A 361 -2.26 -44.96 1.29
C ILE A 361 -3.19 -46.15 1.62
N ARG A 362 -2.96 -46.81 2.78
CA ARG A 362 -3.69 -48.03 3.17
C ARG A 362 -5.23 -47.90 3.13
N PRO A 363 -5.88 -46.85 3.68
CA PRO A 363 -7.34 -46.71 3.61
C PRO A 363 -7.87 -46.43 2.20
N VAL A 364 -7.06 -45.91 1.28
CA VAL A 364 -7.45 -45.71 -0.13
C VAL A 364 -7.44 -47.06 -0.87
N LEU A 365 -6.38 -47.86 -0.70
CA LEU A 365 -6.30 -49.21 -1.30
C LEU A 365 -7.41 -50.14 -0.78
N LEU A 366 -7.70 -50.10 0.52
CA LEU A 366 -8.80 -50.88 1.11
C LEU A 366 -10.19 -50.40 0.63
N ALA A 367 -10.35 -49.11 0.33
CA ALA A 367 -11.59 -48.59 -0.28
C ALA A 367 -11.75 -49.06 -1.74
N ALA A 368 -10.65 -49.14 -2.50
CA ALA A 368 -10.66 -49.69 -3.86
C ALA A 368 -10.94 -51.21 -3.86
N GLN A 369 -10.31 -51.99 -2.98
CA GLN A 369 -10.59 -53.42 -2.82
C GLN A 369 -12.06 -53.70 -2.46
N ARG A 370 -12.72 -52.82 -1.70
CA ARG A 370 -14.16 -52.92 -1.41
C ARG A 370 -15.07 -52.57 -2.60
N ARG A 371 -14.56 -51.84 -3.60
CA ARG A 371 -15.26 -51.48 -4.85
C ARG A 371 -15.10 -52.55 -5.91
N VAL A 372 -13.88 -53.08 -6.04
CA VAL A 372 -13.54 -54.15 -7.00
C VAL A 372 -12.92 -55.31 -6.20
N PRO A 373 -13.76 -56.23 -5.67
CA PRO A 373 -13.28 -57.36 -4.87
C PRO A 373 -12.35 -58.26 -5.68
N PRO A 374 -11.42 -58.97 -5.03
CA PRO A 374 -10.45 -59.82 -5.72
C PRO A 374 -11.15 -60.96 -6.46
N ALA A 375 -10.81 -61.14 -7.73
CA ALA A 375 -11.27 -62.26 -8.53
C ALA A 375 -10.64 -63.56 -8.00
N VAL A 376 -11.42 -64.34 -7.24
CA VAL A 376 -11.03 -65.68 -6.83
C VAL A 376 -10.88 -66.53 -8.09
N ALA A 377 -9.67 -67.06 -8.33
CA ALA A 377 -9.41 -67.93 -9.46
C ALA A 377 -10.36 -69.15 -9.39
N ALA A 378 -11.25 -69.27 -10.37
CA ALA A 378 -12.29 -70.29 -10.38
C ALA A 378 -11.67 -71.69 -10.56
N THR A 379 -11.44 -72.40 -9.45
CA THR A 379 -11.07 -73.81 -9.44
C THR A 379 -12.16 -74.62 -10.14
N ARG A 380 -11.96 -74.94 -11.42
CA ARG A 380 -12.86 -75.85 -12.16
C ARG A 380 -12.84 -77.22 -11.49
N PRO A 381 -13.96 -77.72 -10.94
CA PRO A 381 -14.06 -79.13 -10.58
C PRO A 381 -14.10 -79.93 -11.89
N GLN A 382 -13.24 -80.93 -12.03
CA GLN A 382 -13.46 -81.96 -13.05
C GLN A 382 -14.58 -82.88 -12.57
N LEU A 383 -15.58 -83.12 -13.42
CA LEU A 383 -16.55 -84.20 -13.23
C LEU A 383 -16.53 -85.13 -14.44
N THR A 384 -16.83 -86.39 -14.18
CA THR A 384 -16.55 -87.53 -15.04
C THR A 384 -17.77 -88.02 -15.83
N LYS A 385 -17.51 -88.64 -17.00
CA LYS A 385 -18.39 -89.64 -17.65
C LYS A 385 -18.70 -90.81 -16.67
N PRO A 386 -19.69 -91.71 -16.87
CA PRO A 386 -20.61 -91.93 -18.01
C PRO A 386 -22.10 -92.05 -17.51
N PRO A 387 -23.09 -92.74 -18.15
CA PRO A 387 -23.19 -93.41 -19.47
C PRO A 387 -24.37 -92.89 -20.34
N ALA A 388 -25.00 -93.75 -21.16
CA ALA A 388 -25.88 -93.38 -22.28
C ALA A 388 -27.20 -94.20 -22.37
N ALA A 389 -28.09 -93.79 -23.29
CA ALA A 389 -29.46 -94.29 -23.57
C ALA A 389 -30.52 -93.91 -22.50
N ALA A 390 -31.79 -93.68 -22.83
CA ALA A 390 -32.57 -94.04 -24.04
C ALA A 390 -33.41 -92.88 -24.64
N VAL A 391 -34.25 -93.17 -25.64
CA VAL A 391 -34.96 -92.19 -26.49
C VAL A 391 -36.49 -92.39 -26.47
N ALA A 392 -37.27 -91.30 -26.41
CA ALA A 392 -38.69 -91.27 -26.74
C ALA A 392 -39.12 -89.90 -27.37
N LYS A 393 -40.11 -89.92 -28.27
CA LYS A 393 -40.77 -88.75 -28.91
C LYS A 393 -42.07 -88.40 -28.13
N ALA A 394 -42.82 -87.30 -28.32
CA ALA A 394 -42.78 -86.12 -29.21
C ALA A 394 -43.09 -84.85 -28.36
N ALA A 395 -43.47 -83.64 -28.81
CA ALA A 395 -43.81 -82.98 -30.09
C ALA A 395 -43.28 -81.51 -30.03
N VAL A 396 -43.27 -80.60 -31.01
CA VAL A 396 -43.99 -80.35 -32.29
C VAL A 396 -45.36 -79.67 -32.18
N GLU A 397 -45.35 -78.33 -32.11
CA GLU A 397 -46.03 -77.44 -33.08
C GLU A 397 -45.15 -76.19 -33.32
N VAL A 398 -45.32 -75.48 -34.46
CA VAL A 398 -44.27 -74.62 -35.08
C VAL A 398 -44.89 -73.45 -35.90
N ILE A 399 -44.03 -72.52 -36.39
CA ILE A 399 -44.20 -71.60 -37.56
C ILE A 399 -44.69 -70.17 -37.22
N PRO A 400 -44.16 -69.06 -37.80
CA PRO A 400 -42.81 -68.74 -38.36
C PRO A 400 -42.11 -67.60 -37.53
N LYS A 401 -40.88 -67.07 -37.72
CA LYS A 401 -39.95 -66.78 -38.86
C LYS A 401 -40.42 -65.66 -39.83
N PRO A 402 -39.52 -64.97 -40.58
CA PRO A 402 -38.03 -64.96 -40.65
C PRO A 402 -37.41 -63.69 -39.96
N ARG A 403 -36.09 -63.51 -39.67
CA ARG A 403 -34.83 -63.52 -40.48
C ARG A 403 -34.75 -62.37 -41.52
N VAL A 404 -33.60 -61.69 -41.78
CA VAL A 404 -32.26 -61.65 -41.15
C VAL A 404 -31.46 -60.39 -41.58
N ALA A 405 -30.25 -60.24 -41.02
CA ALA A 405 -29.03 -59.52 -41.47
C ALA A 405 -28.78 -59.35 -43.01
N GLU A 406 -27.78 -58.61 -43.56
CA GLU A 406 -26.64 -57.82 -43.04
C GLU A 406 -25.90 -57.08 -44.19
N GLY A 407 -25.31 -55.91 -43.90
CA GLY A 407 -24.12 -55.40 -44.60
C GLY A 407 -24.27 -54.65 -45.95
N ILE A 408 -23.10 -54.31 -46.52
CA ILE A 408 -22.80 -53.71 -47.83
C ILE A 408 -23.02 -52.18 -47.99
N SER A 409 -21.90 -51.45 -47.90
CA SER A 409 -21.62 -50.23 -48.70
C SER A 409 -20.91 -50.67 -50.00
N PRO A 410 -20.84 -49.89 -51.11
CA PRO A 410 -20.01 -48.65 -51.12
C PRO A 410 -20.30 -47.54 -52.18
N SER A 411 -19.63 -46.39 -51.98
CA SER A 411 -18.99 -45.53 -53.01
C SER A 411 -19.78 -44.53 -53.89
N ARG A 412 -19.09 -43.41 -54.19
CA ARG A 412 -19.30 -42.35 -55.23
C ARG A 412 -20.58 -41.50 -55.12
N SER A 413 -20.58 -40.15 -55.09
CA SER A 413 -19.77 -39.04 -55.68
C SER A 413 -20.25 -38.54 -57.05
N MET A 414 -20.91 -37.36 -57.09
CA MET A 414 -20.57 -36.21 -57.94
C MET A 414 -21.46 -34.98 -57.59
N ASP A 415 -21.04 -33.82 -58.07
CA ASP A 415 -21.50 -32.44 -57.82
C ASP A 415 -22.97 -32.12 -58.16
N ASP A 416 -23.55 -31.04 -57.59
CA ASP A 416 -23.83 -29.82 -58.41
C ASP A 416 -24.23 -28.51 -57.64
N THR A 417 -23.62 -27.41 -58.11
CA THR A 417 -23.98 -25.98 -58.27
C THR A 417 -25.17 -25.25 -57.57
N VAL A 418 -24.81 -24.19 -56.82
CA VAL A 418 -25.32 -22.76 -56.73
C VAL A 418 -26.71 -22.41 -57.38
N GLN A 419 -27.68 -21.75 -56.70
CA GLN A 419 -27.88 -20.25 -56.69
C GLN A 419 -29.05 -19.71 -55.80
N ILE A 420 -28.71 -18.67 -55.01
CA ILE A 420 -29.39 -17.41 -54.61
C ILE A 420 -30.89 -17.12 -54.97
N SER A 421 -31.67 -16.69 -53.95
CA SER A 421 -32.70 -15.60 -53.95
C SER A 421 -33.17 -15.31 -52.49
N ALA A 422 -33.40 -14.10 -51.95
CA ALA A 422 -34.13 -12.87 -52.36
C ALA A 422 -35.66 -12.93 -52.03
N VAL A 423 -36.42 -11.88 -51.60
CA VAL A 423 -36.15 -10.52 -51.07
C VAL A 423 -37.46 -9.88 -50.48
N ARG A 424 -37.41 -9.11 -49.36
CA ARG A 424 -38.48 -8.16 -48.84
C ARG A 424 -39.89 -8.77 -48.58
N SER A 425 -40.95 -8.10 -48.11
CA SER A 425 -41.21 -7.04 -47.07
C SER A 425 -42.65 -7.29 -46.50
N SER A 426 -43.49 -6.46 -45.84
CA SER A 426 -43.74 -5.00 -45.69
C SER A 426 -44.54 -4.68 -44.39
N GLY A 427 -44.85 -3.41 -44.11
CA GLY A 427 -45.92 -2.95 -43.17
C GLY A 427 -47.28 -2.73 -43.88
N PRO A 428 -48.18 -1.79 -43.46
CA PRO A 428 -47.96 -0.62 -42.56
C PRO A 428 -49.12 -0.23 -41.59
N ALA A 429 -48.97 0.89 -40.84
CA ALA A 429 -49.91 2.05 -40.73
C ALA A 429 -50.14 2.70 -39.32
N GLY A 430 -49.91 4.02 -39.21
CA GLY A 430 -50.47 4.96 -38.19
C GLY A 430 -49.86 4.98 -36.77
N GLY A 431 -49.71 6.12 -36.07
CA GLY A 431 -49.83 7.54 -36.46
C GLY A 431 -49.77 8.54 -35.27
N SER A 432 -49.29 9.78 -35.51
CA SER A 432 -49.17 10.94 -34.57
C SER A 432 -48.09 10.86 -33.46
N GLY A 433 -47.34 11.91 -33.11
CA GLY A 433 -47.18 13.24 -33.75
C GLY A 433 -46.40 14.29 -32.91
N ALA A 434 -45.77 15.28 -33.57
CA ALA A 434 -45.18 16.55 -33.05
C ALA A 434 -43.94 16.45 -32.10
N THR A 435 -42.98 17.40 -32.04
CA THR A 435 -42.77 18.70 -32.74
C THR A 435 -41.28 19.11 -32.81
N SER A 436 -40.96 20.08 -33.70
CA SER A 436 -39.78 21.01 -33.71
C SER A 436 -38.34 20.48 -33.76
N GLY A 437 -37.65 20.74 -34.88
CA GLY A 437 -36.19 20.97 -34.97
C GLY A 437 -35.88 22.48 -35.13
N PRO A 438 -34.96 22.93 -36.01
CA PRO A 438 -34.14 22.16 -36.96
C PRO A 438 -32.69 22.68 -37.24
N ASP A 439 -32.07 22.13 -38.30
CA ASP A 439 -31.05 22.68 -39.22
C ASP A 439 -29.50 22.47 -39.07
N ASP A 440 -28.89 22.37 -40.27
CA ASP A 440 -27.48 22.55 -40.71
C ASP A 440 -26.35 21.56 -40.36
N THR A 441 -26.59 20.29 -40.71
CA THR A 441 -25.90 19.49 -41.76
C THR A 441 -24.59 19.99 -42.47
N VAL A 442 -23.74 19.01 -42.90
CA VAL A 442 -22.69 19.07 -43.98
C VAL A 442 -21.33 19.77 -43.66
N GLN A 443 -20.12 19.34 -44.11
CA GLN A 443 -19.49 18.03 -44.44
C GLN A 443 -17.93 18.16 -44.49
N ILE A 444 -17.23 17.09 -44.09
CA ILE A 444 -16.04 16.46 -44.74
C ILE A 444 -14.82 17.31 -45.24
N THR A 445 -13.80 17.42 -44.36
CA THR A 445 -12.37 17.02 -44.59
C THR A 445 -11.49 17.80 -45.64
N PRO A 446 -10.20 17.44 -45.98
CA PRO A 446 -9.05 18.33 -45.63
C PRO A 446 -8.06 18.74 -46.76
N VAL A 447 -7.21 19.75 -46.50
CA VAL A 447 -5.99 20.08 -47.30
C VAL A 447 -4.78 20.42 -46.37
N ARG A 448 -3.57 20.54 -46.94
CA ARG A 448 -2.24 20.33 -46.31
C ARG A 448 -1.26 21.50 -46.58
N SER A 449 -0.35 21.77 -45.62
CA SER A 449 0.87 22.64 -45.71
C SER A 449 0.63 24.15 -46.00
N SER A 450 1.41 25.11 -45.48
CA SER A 450 2.89 25.20 -45.42
C SER A 450 3.45 26.17 -44.33
N ARG A 451 4.78 26.38 -44.33
CA ARG A 451 5.63 27.30 -43.52
C ARG A 451 6.06 28.47 -44.47
N PRO A 452 6.45 29.73 -44.09
CA PRO A 452 7.43 30.02 -43.02
C PRO A 452 7.46 31.42 -42.32
N ALA A 453 8.51 31.60 -41.51
CA ALA A 453 9.26 32.84 -41.18
C ALA A 453 8.72 33.83 -40.11
N GLY A 454 9.67 34.59 -39.53
CA GLY A 454 9.52 35.48 -38.36
C GLY A 454 10.44 35.05 -37.19
N GLY A 455 11.16 35.98 -36.55
CA GLY A 455 12.02 35.66 -35.39
C GLY A 455 12.93 36.81 -34.92
N VAL A 456 13.85 36.49 -33.98
CA VAL A 456 15.02 37.30 -33.52
C VAL A 456 14.62 38.56 -32.66
N PRO A 457 15.41 39.03 -31.65
CA PRO A 457 16.71 38.59 -31.12
C PRO A 457 16.74 38.20 -29.60
N ALA A 458 17.98 38.02 -29.10
CA ALA A 458 18.45 37.89 -27.71
C ALA A 458 17.99 39.00 -26.72
N GLY A 459 18.23 38.89 -25.40
CA GLY A 459 18.82 37.78 -24.61
C GLY A 459 19.92 38.21 -23.61
N GLY A 460 20.44 37.26 -22.82
CA GLY A 460 21.56 37.43 -21.87
C GLY A 460 21.22 38.17 -20.57
N SER A 461 21.87 37.95 -19.43
CA SER A 461 22.79 36.90 -18.94
C SER A 461 22.63 36.85 -17.40
N SER A 462 23.11 35.90 -16.60
CA SER A 462 24.38 35.14 -16.64
C SER A 462 24.26 33.80 -15.88
N ASP A 463 25.35 33.04 -15.87
CA ASP A 463 25.48 31.79 -15.10
C ASP A 463 25.33 31.99 -13.58
N ASP A 464 24.91 30.92 -12.88
CA ASP A 464 25.81 30.34 -11.88
C ASP A 464 25.52 28.84 -11.65
N THR A 465 26.58 28.02 -11.55
CA THR A 465 26.47 26.58 -11.26
C THR A 465 27.11 26.29 -9.91
N VAL A 466 26.29 26.07 -8.88
CA VAL A 466 26.77 25.85 -7.50
C VAL A 466 26.54 24.42 -7.02
N LEU A 467 27.62 23.79 -6.55
CA LEU A 467 27.65 22.46 -5.96
C LEU A 467 26.68 22.31 -4.76
N ILE A 468 25.92 21.21 -4.74
CA ILE A 468 25.34 20.70 -3.49
C ILE A 468 26.44 19.99 -2.70
N THR A 469 27.01 20.65 -1.70
CA THR A 469 27.94 20.03 -0.74
C THR A 469 27.17 19.43 0.44
N PRO A 470 27.46 18.18 0.86
CA PRO A 470 26.79 17.57 1.99
C PRO A 470 27.34 18.10 3.33
N VAL A 471 26.45 18.67 4.16
CA VAL A 471 26.79 19.17 5.50
C VAL A 471 27.22 18.02 6.42
N ARG A 472 28.29 18.24 7.20
CA ARG A 472 28.87 17.26 8.13
C ARG A 472 29.27 17.92 9.44
N LYS A 473 28.68 17.51 10.58
CA LYS A 473 29.17 17.57 11.98
C LYS A 473 28.02 17.22 12.96
N PRO A 474 28.29 16.93 14.25
CA PRO A 474 29.59 16.87 14.94
C PRO A 474 30.00 15.44 15.40
N ARG A 475 31.14 15.35 16.10
CA ARG A 475 31.59 14.14 16.83
C ARG A 475 31.21 14.25 18.33
N PRO A 476 31.03 13.13 19.07
CA PRO A 476 30.98 13.14 20.53
C PRO A 476 32.39 13.14 21.17
N SER A 477 32.51 13.67 22.40
CA SER A 477 33.68 13.68 23.29
C SER A 477 33.28 14.18 24.72
N PRO A 478 34.02 13.92 25.81
CA PRO A 478 34.52 12.59 26.23
C PRO A 478 34.53 12.32 27.78
N GLY A 479 34.15 11.10 28.20
CA GLY A 479 34.55 10.49 29.50
C GLY A 479 33.87 10.97 30.80
N PRO A 480 34.20 10.39 31.98
CA PRO A 480 35.18 9.31 32.22
C PRO A 480 34.66 8.03 32.94
N ASP A 481 35.33 6.92 32.63
CA ASP A 481 35.70 5.73 33.42
C ASP A 481 34.90 5.20 34.64
N ALA A 482 34.51 3.93 34.54
CA ALA A 482 34.78 2.89 35.56
C ALA A 482 35.02 1.53 34.87
N LYS A 483 35.78 0.61 35.49
CA LYS A 483 36.35 -0.59 34.85
C LYS A 483 35.76 -1.92 35.36
N ASN A 484 35.78 -2.91 34.47
CA ASN A 484 35.98 -4.38 34.66
C ASN A 484 34.96 -5.19 33.83
N GLY A 485 35.31 -6.31 33.19
CA GLY A 485 36.61 -6.98 33.12
C GLY A 485 36.50 -8.49 33.34
N GLY A 486 36.17 -9.25 32.29
CA GLY A 486 36.05 -10.71 32.36
C GLY A 486 35.85 -11.33 30.97
N VAL A 487 36.54 -12.43 30.69
CA VAL A 487 36.54 -13.11 29.38
C VAL A 487 36.40 -14.62 29.58
N TYR A 488 35.79 -15.28 28.60
CA TYR A 488 35.88 -16.70 28.23
C TYR A 488 34.65 -17.62 28.39
N ARG A 489 34.32 -18.18 27.21
CA ARG A 489 33.97 -19.59 26.90
C ARG A 489 32.56 -20.15 27.11
N SER A 490 32.31 -21.05 26.16
CA SER A 490 31.16 -21.93 25.97
C SER A 490 31.33 -23.29 26.66
N GLY A 491 30.22 -23.86 27.11
CA GLY A 491 30.03 -25.29 27.46
C GLY A 491 28.59 -25.45 27.99
N THR A 492 27.65 -26.16 27.36
CA THR A 492 27.51 -27.61 27.07
C THR A 492 27.06 -28.50 28.23
N ALA A 493 25.76 -28.83 28.21
CA ALA A 493 25.13 -30.11 28.60
C ALA A 493 24.91 -30.49 30.08
N ASN A 494 23.83 -31.26 30.27
CA ASN A 494 23.38 -32.08 31.42
C ASN A 494 23.09 -31.40 32.78
N GLU A 495 21.87 -31.64 33.31
CA GLU A 495 21.68 -32.48 34.52
C GLU A 495 20.23 -33.01 34.66
N ALA A 496 20.05 -34.08 35.46
CA ALA A 496 18.80 -34.69 35.98
C ALA A 496 19.22 -35.62 37.17
N PRO A 497 18.32 -36.17 38.04
CA PRO A 497 16.84 -36.24 37.99
C PRO A 497 16.12 -36.03 39.37
N LYS A 498 14.79 -36.34 39.41
CA LYS A 498 13.90 -36.86 40.50
C LYS A 498 14.23 -36.64 42.01
N PRO A 499 13.20 -36.46 42.89
CA PRO A 499 12.36 -37.61 43.33
C PRO A 499 10.85 -37.30 43.57
N ALA A 500 10.10 -38.31 44.05
CA ALA A 500 8.69 -38.25 44.51
C ALA A 500 8.47 -39.28 45.64
N PRO A 501 7.42 -39.16 46.48
CA PRO A 501 6.25 -40.08 46.41
C PRO A 501 4.89 -39.30 46.51
N VAL A 502 3.69 -39.74 46.94
CA VAL A 502 3.17 -40.93 47.69
C VAL A 502 1.69 -41.27 47.36
N ALA A 503 1.23 -42.39 47.93
CA ALA A 503 -0.12 -42.89 48.29
C ALA A 503 -1.30 -41.88 48.46
N ALA A 504 -2.59 -42.25 48.32
CA ALA A 504 -3.31 -43.52 48.00
C ALA A 504 -4.68 -43.18 47.30
N THR A 505 -5.76 -43.96 47.13
CA THR A 505 -6.30 -45.23 47.71
C THR A 505 -7.19 -45.95 46.66
N ALA A 506 -7.80 -47.11 46.96
CA ALA A 506 -8.47 -48.00 46.00
C ALA A 506 -9.91 -48.47 46.36
N ALA A 507 -10.69 -48.85 45.33
CA ALA A 507 -11.75 -49.87 45.31
C ALA A 507 -12.11 -50.16 43.81
N THR A 508 -11.93 -51.36 43.22
CA THR A 508 -12.73 -52.61 43.34
C THR A 508 -14.12 -52.45 42.69
N ALA A 509 -14.63 -53.30 41.78
CA ALA A 509 -14.31 -54.66 41.28
C ALA A 509 -14.72 -54.82 39.79
N ALA A 510 -14.60 -55.96 39.08
CA ALA A 510 -13.55 -57.00 38.94
C ALA A 510 -14.05 -58.07 37.93
N ALA A 511 -13.19 -58.63 37.05
CA ALA A 511 -13.53 -59.78 36.19
C ALA A 511 -12.26 -60.52 35.70
N THR A 512 -12.35 -61.84 35.53
CA THR A 512 -11.24 -62.78 35.26
C THR A 512 -10.79 -62.79 33.79
N PRO A 513 -9.48 -62.92 33.46
CA PRO A 513 -9.00 -62.94 32.08
C PRO A 513 -9.30 -64.25 31.33
N ALA A 514 -9.45 -64.16 30.00
CA ALA A 514 -9.52 -65.29 29.09
C ALA A 514 -8.38 -65.23 28.06
N THR A 515 -7.74 -66.36 27.80
CA THR A 515 -6.56 -66.49 26.92
C THR A 515 -6.93 -66.28 25.44
N PRO A 516 -6.19 -65.46 24.68
CA PRO A 516 -6.30 -65.43 23.21
C PRO A 516 -5.75 -66.72 22.62
N GLY A 517 -6.62 -67.65 22.21
CA GLY A 517 -6.23 -68.88 21.52
C GLY A 517 -5.80 -68.62 20.08
N THR A 518 -4.74 -69.27 19.62
CA THR A 518 -4.21 -69.17 18.25
C THR A 518 -5.15 -69.80 17.22
N PRO A 519 -5.69 -69.07 16.23
CA PRO A 519 -6.43 -69.66 15.12
C PRO A 519 -5.47 -70.05 13.99
N THR A 520 -4.98 -71.29 13.98
CA THR A 520 -4.26 -71.85 12.83
C THR A 520 -5.24 -72.13 11.68
N GLY A 521 -5.25 -71.25 10.67
CA GLY A 521 -5.98 -71.44 9.42
C GLY A 521 -5.08 -71.22 8.19
N PRO A 522 -5.17 -72.04 7.13
CA PRO A 522 -4.32 -71.91 5.95
C PRO A 522 -4.80 -70.76 5.05
N GLY A 523 -4.46 -69.52 5.42
CA GLY A 523 -4.96 -68.34 4.72
C GLY A 523 -4.39 -67.01 5.22
N ALA A 524 -3.12 -66.98 5.64
CA ALA A 524 -2.44 -65.74 6.02
C ALA A 524 -2.30 -64.80 4.82
N THR A 525 -3.24 -63.87 4.66
CA THR A 525 -3.08 -62.73 3.75
C THR A 525 -1.94 -61.86 4.26
N ASP A 526 -0.81 -61.88 3.55
CA ASP A 526 0.35 -60.99 3.78
C ASP A 526 -0.16 -59.55 3.88
N ASP A 527 -0.03 -58.93 5.06
CA ASP A 527 -0.56 -57.59 5.40
C ASP A 527 -0.04 -56.47 4.47
N ARG A 528 0.97 -56.79 3.67
CA ARG A 528 1.59 -55.94 2.65
C ARG A 528 1.02 -56.16 1.26
N THR A 529 -0.01 -56.99 1.08
CA THR A 529 -0.61 -57.27 -0.23
C THR A 529 -2.11 -56.96 -0.26
N VAL A 530 -2.54 -56.16 -1.24
CA VAL A 530 -3.95 -55.82 -1.49
C VAL A 530 -4.29 -56.26 -2.92
N ARG A 531 -5.12 -57.29 -3.05
CA ARG A 531 -5.66 -57.74 -4.34
C ARG A 531 -6.90 -56.93 -4.72
N ILE A 532 -6.94 -56.38 -5.92
CA ILE A 532 -8.03 -55.51 -6.42
C ILE A 532 -8.38 -56.01 -7.83
N GLY A 533 -9.59 -56.51 -8.03
CA GLY A 533 -9.96 -57.18 -9.27
C GLY A 533 -9.03 -58.35 -9.60
N THR A 534 -8.38 -58.30 -10.76
CA THR A 534 -7.41 -59.31 -11.23
C THR A 534 -5.96 -59.01 -10.83
N GLY A 535 -5.63 -57.76 -10.48
CA GLY A 535 -4.26 -57.35 -10.14
C GLY A 535 -3.94 -57.37 -8.64
N VAL A 536 -2.69 -57.06 -8.33
CA VAL A 536 -2.14 -57.10 -6.96
C VAL A 536 -1.30 -55.86 -6.69
N VAL A 537 -1.59 -55.15 -5.60
CA VAL A 537 -0.70 -54.10 -5.06
C VAL A 537 0.11 -54.69 -3.91
N ARG A 538 1.44 -54.71 -4.03
CA ARG A 538 2.40 -55.12 -3.00
C ARG A 538 3.08 -53.86 -2.43
N LEU A 539 2.87 -53.62 -1.15
CA LEU A 539 3.39 -52.48 -0.38
C LEU A 539 4.80 -52.78 0.10
N ILE A 540 5.75 -51.88 -0.20
CA ILE A 540 7.18 -52.05 0.10
C ILE A 540 7.66 -50.88 0.97
N ARG A 541 8.49 -51.18 1.96
CA ARG A 541 9.04 -50.17 2.90
C ARG A 541 10.32 -49.51 2.37
N ASP A 542 11.11 -50.26 1.60
CA ASP A 542 12.40 -49.81 1.07
C ASP A 542 12.30 -49.54 -0.43
N LEU A 543 12.84 -48.39 -0.85
CA LEU A 543 12.78 -47.89 -2.23
C LEU A 543 13.80 -48.59 -3.17
N ASP A 544 14.70 -49.42 -2.63
CA ASP A 544 15.82 -50.06 -3.34
C ASP A 544 15.64 -51.59 -3.53
N SER A 545 14.41 -52.08 -3.75
CA SER A 545 14.14 -53.52 -3.96
C SER A 545 14.20 -53.94 -5.45
N GLY A 546 15.42 -54.03 -6.00
CA GLY A 546 15.69 -54.43 -7.38
C GLY A 546 15.37 -55.90 -7.66
N ASP A 547 14.27 -56.14 -8.39
CA ASP A 547 13.79 -57.45 -8.84
C ASP A 547 12.86 -57.20 -10.04
N ASP A 548 13.24 -57.67 -11.23
CA ASP A 548 12.80 -57.14 -12.54
C ASP A 548 11.35 -57.50 -12.95
N LYS A 549 10.44 -57.69 -11.99
CA LYS A 549 9.06 -58.15 -12.23
C LYS A 549 8.03 -57.28 -11.51
N GLY A 550 7.09 -56.76 -12.31
CA GLY A 550 6.00 -55.88 -11.88
C GLY A 550 6.32 -54.40 -12.08
N LEU A 551 5.27 -53.57 -12.07
CA LEU A 551 5.41 -52.12 -12.20
C LEU A 551 5.74 -51.51 -10.84
N VAL A 552 6.92 -50.88 -10.71
CA VAL A 552 7.32 -50.20 -9.47
C VAL A 552 6.79 -48.76 -9.47
N LEU A 553 5.98 -48.42 -8.46
CA LEU A 553 5.45 -47.07 -8.23
C LEU A 553 6.04 -46.55 -6.91
N LEU A 554 6.77 -45.44 -6.95
CA LEU A 554 7.49 -44.89 -5.80
C LEU A 554 6.90 -43.55 -5.39
N ASP A 555 6.33 -43.53 -4.19
CA ASP A 555 5.68 -42.38 -3.57
C ASP A 555 6.71 -41.58 -2.75
N ALA A 556 7.37 -40.63 -3.42
CA ALA A 556 8.55 -39.96 -2.89
C ALA A 556 8.20 -38.84 -1.89
N PRO A 557 8.97 -38.64 -0.80
CA PRO A 557 8.75 -37.51 0.11
C PRO A 557 8.83 -36.15 -0.60
N ALA A 558 8.23 -35.11 -0.01
CA ALA A 558 8.17 -33.79 -0.63
C ALA A 558 9.57 -33.24 -0.91
N ALA A 559 9.82 -32.85 -2.17
CA ALA A 559 11.15 -32.51 -2.67
C ALA A 559 11.72 -31.19 -2.12
N THR A 560 10.99 -30.52 -1.22
CA THR A 560 11.47 -29.40 -0.40
C THR A 560 12.12 -29.85 0.92
N ARG A 561 11.85 -31.07 1.40
CA ARG A 561 12.41 -31.62 2.65
C ARG A 561 13.42 -32.75 2.45
N ASP A 562 13.26 -33.60 1.43
CA ASP A 562 14.18 -34.72 1.19
C ASP A 562 14.48 -34.94 -0.30
N ASP A 563 15.76 -34.87 -0.66
CA ASP A 563 16.25 -35.11 -2.02
C ASP A 563 16.28 -36.61 -2.42
N ARG A 564 15.90 -37.56 -1.52
CA ARG A 564 15.70 -38.98 -1.87
C ARG A 564 14.84 -39.14 -3.13
N GLY A 565 13.72 -38.42 -3.20
CA GLY A 565 12.82 -38.45 -4.36
C GLY A 565 13.52 -38.04 -5.65
N VAL A 566 14.29 -36.96 -5.62
CA VAL A 566 15.04 -36.44 -6.77
C VAL A 566 16.16 -37.40 -7.19
N ARG A 567 16.84 -38.06 -6.24
CA ARG A 567 17.85 -39.08 -6.54
C ARG A 567 17.26 -40.32 -7.21
N ILE A 568 16.16 -40.84 -6.67
CA ILE A 568 15.49 -42.04 -7.19
C ILE A 568 14.87 -41.79 -8.57
N ALA A 569 14.36 -40.57 -8.79
CA ALA A 569 13.87 -40.14 -10.10
C ALA A 569 14.95 -40.16 -11.22
N ARG A 570 16.25 -40.27 -10.91
CA ARG A 570 17.30 -40.50 -11.92
C ARG A 570 17.26 -41.89 -12.55
N ALA A 571 16.78 -42.89 -11.82
CA ALA A 571 16.62 -44.26 -12.31
C ALA A 571 15.21 -44.52 -12.88
N GLY A 572 14.36 -43.50 -12.93
CA GLY A 572 12.92 -43.64 -13.11
C GLY A 572 12.27 -42.61 -14.02
N LEU A 573 10.95 -42.70 -14.13
CA LEU A 573 10.10 -41.70 -14.78
C LEU A 573 9.49 -40.79 -13.72
N ALA A 574 9.75 -39.48 -13.77
CA ALA A 574 9.21 -38.53 -12.81
C ALA A 574 7.81 -38.02 -13.22
N VAL A 575 6.85 -38.10 -12.30
CA VAL A 575 5.53 -37.44 -12.39
C VAL A 575 5.39 -36.49 -11.20
N LEU A 576 5.10 -35.22 -11.48
CA LEU A 576 4.82 -34.25 -10.41
C LEU A 576 3.34 -34.21 -10.05
N VAL A 577 3.04 -34.15 -8.76
CA VAL A 577 1.72 -33.81 -8.23
C VAL A 577 1.75 -32.37 -7.73
N THR A 578 0.76 -31.59 -8.15
CA THR A 578 0.56 -30.19 -7.74
C THR A 578 -0.88 -30.00 -7.32
N ALA A 579 -1.15 -29.08 -6.38
CA ALA A 579 -2.47 -28.80 -5.87
C ALA A 579 -2.90 -27.37 -6.19
N ARG A 580 -4.04 -27.24 -6.88
CA ARG A 580 -4.66 -25.95 -7.22
C ARG A 580 -4.88 -25.13 -5.94
N ASP A 581 -4.52 -23.84 -5.99
CA ASP A 581 -4.61 -22.87 -4.89
C ASP A 581 -3.82 -23.22 -3.60
N ARG A 582 -3.00 -24.28 -3.61
CA ARG A 582 -2.10 -24.68 -2.51
C ARG A 582 -0.62 -24.59 -2.91
N THR A 583 -0.24 -25.19 -4.04
CA THR A 583 1.15 -25.18 -4.55
C THR A 583 1.60 -23.75 -4.84
N ARG A 584 2.68 -23.31 -4.19
CA ARG A 584 3.32 -22.02 -4.49
C ARG A 584 4.22 -22.15 -5.72
N THR A 585 4.09 -21.25 -6.68
CA THR A 585 4.87 -21.29 -7.95
C THR A 585 6.38 -21.27 -7.70
N ALA A 586 6.84 -20.49 -6.72
CA ALA A 586 8.25 -20.39 -6.31
C ALA A 586 8.78 -21.60 -5.50
N HIS A 587 7.95 -22.55 -5.08
CA HIS A 587 8.43 -23.85 -4.58
C HIS A 587 8.46 -24.87 -5.73
N LEU A 588 7.40 -24.91 -6.54
CA LEU A 588 7.29 -25.75 -7.73
C LEU A 588 8.48 -25.58 -8.69
N GLY A 589 8.81 -24.33 -9.06
CA GLY A 589 9.94 -24.04 -9.96
C GLY A 589 11.28 -24.55 -9.44
N ARG A 590 11.56 -24.44 -8.13
CA ARG A 590 12.79 -24.98 -7.52
C ARG A 590 12.86 -26.50 -7.55
N VAL A 591 11.73 -27.19 -7.48
CA VAL A 591 11.70 -28.67 -7.59
C VAL A 591 11.91 -29.12 -9.03
N VAL A 592 11.33 -28.42 -9.99
CA VAL A 592 11.56 -28.64 -11.43
C VAL A 592 13.02 -28.37 -11.80
N GLU A 593 13.60 -27.30 -11.27
CA GLU A 593 15.02 -26.95 -11.43
C GLU A 593 15.95 -28.01 -10.81
N ARG A 594 15.67 -28.48 -9.58
CA ARG A 594 16.41 -29.59 -8.95
C ARG A 594 16.34 -30.88 -9.77
N LEU A 595 15.17 -31.25 -10.31
CA LEU A 595 15.01 -32.42 -11.17
C LEU A 595 15.83 -32.26 -12.45
N ARG A 596 15.75 -31.11 -13.13
CA ARG A 596 16.51 -30.83 -14.36
C ARG A 596 18.03 -30.83 -14.11
N ALA A 597 18.48 -30.23 -13.01
CA ALA A 597 19.88 -30.27 -12.57
C ALA A 597 20.34 -31.70 -12.16
N ALA A 598 19.40 -32.54 -11.72
CA ALA A 598 19.65 -33.96 -11.50
C ALA A 598 19.68 -34.79 -12.80
N GLY A 599 19.38 -34.22 -13.98
CA GLY A 599 19.28 -34.92 -15.26
C GLY A 599 17.90 -35.51 -15.55
N VAL A 600 16.90 -35.20 -14.73
CA VAL A 600 15.54 -35.76 -14.79
C VAL A 600 14.58 -34.76 -15.42
N ASN A 601 13.99 -35.12 -16.56
CA ASN A 601 12.86 -34.39 -17.12
C ASN A 601 11.54 -35.04 -16.67
N PRO A 602 10.58 -34.31 -16.08
CA PRO A 602 9.28 -34.86 -15.72
C PRO A 602 8.49 -35.26 -16.99
N VAL A 603 7.89 -36.45 -16.95
CA VAL A 603 7.05 -36.99 -18.03
C VAL A 603 5.76 -36.19 -18.21
N GLY A 604 5.32 -35.57 -17.13
CA GLY A 604 4.13 -34.73 -17.04
C GLY A 604 3.77 -34.49 -15.58
N PHE A 605 2.62 -33.86 -15.35
CA PHE A 605 2.14 -33.55 -14.00
C PHE A 605 0.64 -33.81 -13.82
N VAL A 606 0.25 -34.00 -12.57
CA VAL A 606 -1.13 -34.18 -12.12
C VAL A 606 -1.53 -32.94 -11.32
N LEU A 607 -2.70 -32.39 -11.61
CA LEU A 607 -3.26 -31.25 -10.87
C LEU A 607 -4.40 -31.74 -9.97
N THR A 608 -4.16 -31.78 -8.66
CA THR A 608 -5.20 -32.08 -7.68
C THR A 608 -6.06 -30.83 -7.42
N ARG A 609 -7.37 -31.04 -7.28
CA ARG A 609 -8.36 -29.99 -7.00
C ARG A 609 -9.21 -30.39 -5.81
N ASP A 610 -9.44 -29.47 -4.87
CA ASP A 610 -10.42 -29.70 -3.80
C ASP A 610 -11.84 -29.71 -4.40
N GLY A 611 -12.70 -30.63 -3.94
CA GLY A 611 -14.03 -30.89 -4.50
C GLY A 611 -15.10 -29.83 -4.18
N ARG A 612 -14.76 -28.55 -4.31
CA ARG A 612 -15.66 -27.38 -4.18
C ARG A 612 -15.39 -26.39 -5.32
N ASP A 613 -15.97 -26.66 -6.47
CA ASP A 613 -16.46 -25.62 -7.40
C ASP A 613 -17.99 -25.70 -7.36
#